data_AF-A0A853F391-F1
#
_entry.id   AF-A0A853F391-F1
#
_cell.length_a   1.000
_cell.length_b   1.000
_cell.length_c   1.000
_cell.angle_alpha   90.00
_cell.angle_beta   90.00
_cell.angle_gamma   90.00
#
_symmetry.space_group_name_H-M   'P 1'
#
loop_
_entity.id
_entity.type
_entity.pdbx_description
1 polymer ?
#
loop_
_entity_poly.entity_id
_entity_poly.type
_entity_poly.pdbx_seq_one_letter_code
_entity_poly.pdbx_strand_id
1 'polypeptide(L)'
;MAQLEKNQQLIKYTNALSIGTHTRLSVPYMLVGIEGIDPKGRIYQTPSVFNYAKARGYTTAFISAQDTRWGILRICLLMRMWIIFGTESI
;
A
#
# COMPACT_ATOMS: atom_id res chain seq x y z
N MET A 1 4.99 21.89 2.83
CA MET A 1 5.53 21.46 1.52
C MET A 1 6.79 22.25 1.16
N ALA A 2 6.74 23.58 1.08
CA ALA A 2 7.88 24.41 0.66
C ALA A 2 9.20 24.20 1.44
N GLN A 3 9.14 23.92 2.76
CA GLN A 3 10.34 23.70 3.57
C GLN A 3 11.08 22.39 3.22
N LEU A 4 10.36 21.30 2.92
CA LEU A 4 10.95 20.00 2.57
C LEU A 4 11.56 20.01 1.17
N GLU A 5 10.91 20.73 0.25
CA GLU A 5 11.44 20.99 -1.10
C GLU A 5 12.71 21.84 -1.02
N LYS A 6 12.71 22.91 -0.19
CA LYS A 6 13.87 23.77 0.02
C LYS A 6 15.05 23.03 0.66
N ASN A 7 14.76 22.08 1.55
CA ASN A 7 15.78 21.25 2.20
C ASN A 7 16.29 20.09 1.31
N GLN A 8 15.82 19.95 0.06
CA GLN A 8 16.16 18.84 -0.84
C GLN A 8 15.82 17.44 -0.27
N GLN A 9 14.84 17.38 0.64
CA GLN A 9 14.41 16.14 1.29
C GLN A 9 13.20 15.49 0.59
N LEU A 10 12.73 16.09 -0.51
CA LEU A 10 11.52 15.65 -1.22
C LEU A 10 11.77 15.59 -2.73
N ILE A 11 11.49 14.43 -3.33
CA ILE A 11 11.41 14.26 -4.79
C ILE A 11 9.93 14.30 -5.16
N LYS A 12 9.54 15.32 -5.95
CA LYS A 12 8.17 15.51 -6.40
C LYS A 12 7.95 14.90 -7.78
N TYR A 13 7.03 13.96 -7.86
CA TYR A 13 6.51 13.48 -9.14
C TYR A 13 5.32 14.35 -9.57
N THR A 14 5.39 14.96 -10.75
CA THR A 14 4.37 15.89 -11.24
C THR A 14 3.27 15.22 -12.05
N ASN A 15 3.51 14.00 -12.55
CA ASN A 15 2.57 13.25 -13.37
C ASN A 15 2.45 11.80 -12.88
N ALA A 16 1.90 11.62 -11.68
CA ALA A 16 1.60 10.31 -11.13
C ALA A 16 0.13 9.96 -11.44
N LEU A 17 -0.09 8.88 -12.19
CA LEU A 17 -1.42 8.40 -12.55
C LEU A 17 -1.83 7.26 -11.63
N SER A 18 -3.04 7.32 -11.09
CA SER A 18 -3.63 6.23 -10.33
C SER A 18 -4.19 5.15 -11.25
N ILE A 19 -4.01 3.88 -10.87
CA ILE A 19 -4.56 2.74 -11.62
C ILE A 19 -6.10 2.65 -11.58
N GLY A 20 -6.75 3.30 -10.62
CA GLY A 20 -8.21 3.29 -10.50
C GLY A 20 -8.75 4.32 -9.52
N THR A 21 -10.06 4.54 -9.58
CA THR A 21 -10.80 5.55 -8.82
C THR A 21 -11.30 5.06 -7.45
N HIS A 22 -11.18 3.76 -7.16
CA HIS A 22 -11.60 3.16 -5.91
C HIS A 22 -10.40 2.70 -5.09
N THR A 23 -10.30 3.16 -3.84
CA THR A 23 -9.20 2.82 -2.93
C THR A 23 -9.09 1.31 -2.65
N ARG A 24 -10.20 0.55 -2.75
CA ARG A 24 -10.21 -0.93 -2.64
C ARG A 24 -9.45 -1.61 -3.78
N LEU A 25 -9.35 -0.97 -4.93
CA LEU A 25 -8.59 -1.45 -6.07
C LEU A 25 -7.20 -0.81 -6.11
N SER A 26 -7.09 0.51 -5.96
CA SER A 26 -5.80 1.18 -6.11
C SER A 26 -4.76 0.75 -5.07
N VAL A 27 -5.13 0.56 -3.80
CA VAL A 27 -4.17 0.21 -2.75
C VAL A 27 -3.57 -1.18 -2.94
N PRO A 28 -4.35 -2.27 -3.15
CA PRO A 28 -3.77 -3.57 -3.46
C PRO A 28 -2.85 -3.56 -4.69
N TYR A 29 -3.23 -2.86 -5.76
CA TYR A 29 -2.40 -2.77 -6.95
C TYR A 29 -1.08 -2.03 -6.69
N MET A 30 -1.08 -0.96 -5.88
CA MET A 30 0.16 -0.28 -5.47
C MET A 30 1.08 -1.20 -4.65
N LEU A 31 0.52 -2.10 -3.84
CA LEU A 31 1.32 -3.02 -3.03
C LEU A 31 1.88 -4.19 -3.81
N VAL A 32 1.20 -4.63 -4.87
CA VAL A 32 1.63 -5.77 -5.69
C VAL A 32 2.49 -5.33 -6.88
N GLY A 33 2.32 -4.09 -7.36
CA GLY A 33 3.11 -3.54 -8.46
C GLY A 33 2.71 -4.08 -9.84
N ILE A 34 1.47 -4.56 -10.01
CA ILE A 34 0.94 -4.96 -11.32
C ILE A 34 0.47 -3.72 -12.07
N GLU A 35 0.90 -3.58 -13.32
CA GLU A 35 0.46 -2.52 -14.21
C GLU A 35 -0.75 -2.96 -15.04
N GLY A 36 -1.71 -2.04 -15.21
CA GLY A 36 -2.87 -2.22 -16.07
C GLY A 36 -4.02 -3.02 -15.46
N ILE A 37 -5.14 -3.09 -16.20
CA ILE A 37 -6.32 -3.83 -15.81
C ILE A 37 -5.99 -5.33 -15.85
N ASP A 38 -6.17 -6.01 -14.71
CA ASP A 38 -5.93 -7.44 -14.60
C ASP A 38 -7.24 -8.24 -14.59
N PRO A 39 -7.76 -8.65 -15.77
CA PRO A 39 -9.05 -9.34 -15.89
C PRO A 39 -9.04 -10.74 -15.28
N LYS A 40 -7.85 -11.31 -15.00
CA LYS A 40 -7.68 -12.66 -14.46
C LYS A 40 -7.51 -12.70 -12.94
N GLY A 41 -7.45 -11.55 -12.26
CA GLY A 41 -7.28 -11.50 -10.81
C GLY A 41 -5.95 -12.07 -10.30
N ARG A 42 -4.89 -12.00 -11.09
CA ARG A 42 -3.49 -12.30 -10.70
C ARG A 42 -3.04 -11.48 -9.49
N ILE A 43 -3.64 -10.32 -9.24
CA ILE A 43 -3.39 -9.51 -8.03
C ILE A 43 -3.54 -10.32 -6.74
N TYR A 44 -4.44 -11.31 -6.73
CA TYR A 44 -4.72 -12.13 -5.56
C TYR A 44 -3.69 -13.25 -5.34
N GLN A 45 -2.92 -13.59 -6.38
CA GLN A 45 -1.95 -14.68 -6.35
C GLN A 45 -0.50 -14.18 -6.27
N THR A 46 -0.29 -12.89 -6.56
CA THR A 46 1.03 -12.29 -6.64
C THR A 46 1.47 -11.78 -5.27
N PRO A 47 2.72 -12.03 -4.84
CA PRO A 47 3.21 -11.53 -3.56
C PRO A 47 3.26 -9.99 -3.55
N SER A 48 2.87 -9.39 -2.41
CA SER A 48 2.99 -7.95 -2.19
C SER A 48 4.43 -7.52 -1.86
N VAL A 49 4.71 -6.23 -1.95
CA VAL A 49 5.98 -5.61 -1.53
C VAL A 49 6.35 -5.98 -0.08
N PHE A 50 5.35 -6.17 0.78
CA PHE A 50 5.57 -6.62 2.16
C PHE A 50 6.10 -8.05 2.22
N ASN A 51 5.64 -8.95 1.35
CA ASN A 51 6.17 -10.31 1.26
C ASN A 51 7.63 -10.28 0.82
N TYR A 52 7.98 -9.43 -0.15
CA TYR A 52 9.37 -9.24 -0.59
C TYR A 52 10.28 -8.61 0.48
N ALA A 53 9.77 -7.68 1.27
CA ALA A 53 10.49 -7.09 2.39
C ALA A 53 10.69 -8.12 3.51
N LYS A 54 9.66 -8.88 3.86
CA LYS A 54 9.76 -9.94 4.87
C LYS A 54 10.72 -11.06 4.46
N ALA A 55 10.71 -11.47 3.19
CA ALA A 55 11.66 -12.46 2.67
C ALA A 55 13.13 -12.00 2.82
N ARG A 56 13.37 -10.69 2.93
CA ARG A 56 14.68 -10.08 3.18
C ARG A 56 14.95 -9.77 4.66
N GLY A 57 14.08 -10.21 5.57
CA GLY A 57 14.24 -10.03 7.01
C GLY A 57 13.75 -8.68 7.57
N TYR A 58 13.07 -7.85 6.77
CA TYR A 58 12.52 -6.59 7.27
C TYR A 58 11.30 -6.81 8.16
N THR A 59 11.22 -6.03 9.25
CA THR A 59 10.00 -5.92 10.06
C THR A 59 9.05 -4.93 9.38
N THR A 60 7.91 -5.43 8.92
CA THR A 60 6.91 -4.65 8.20
C THR A 60 5.70 -4.35 9.11
N ALA A 61 5.25 -3.10 9.11
CA ALA A 61 4.03 -2.67 9.78
C ALA A 61 3.15 -1.91 8.79
N PHE A 62 1.83 -2.08 8.90
CA PHE A 62 0.85 -1.30 8.15
C PHE A 62 0.06 -0.43 9.12
N ILE A 63 0.20 0.89 8.97
CA ILE A 63 -0.44 1.89 9.82
C ILE A 63 -1.49 2.61 8.98
N SER A 64 -2.74 2.57 9.43
CA SER A 64 -3.86 3.22 8.74
C SER A 64 -4.85 3.77 9.76
N ALA A 65 -5.27 5.02 9.55
CA ALA A 65 -6.42 5.62 10.24
C ALA A 65 -7.74 5.41 9.46
N GLN A 66 -7.67 4.84 8.25
CA GLN A 66 -8.85 4.48 7.47
C GLN A 66 -9.34 3.09 7.88
N ASP A 67 -10.67 2.90 7.90
CA ASP A 67 -11.31 1.62 8.23
C ASP A 67 -10.75 0.53 7.32
N THR A 68 -10.02 -0.45 7.89
CA THR A 68 -9.34 -1.47 7.10
C THR A 68 -10.24 -2.59 6.56
N ARG A 69 -11.57 -2.45 6.65
CA ARG A 69 -12.57 -3.38 6.07
C ARG A 69 -12.58 -3.43 4.53
N TRP A 70 -11.43 -3.24 3.89
CA TRP A 70 -11.20 -3.37 2.45
C TRP A 70 -11.11 -4.83 2.00
N GLY A 71 -11.82 -5.77 2.65
CA GLY A 71 -11.89 -7.21 2.37
C GLY A 71 -10.58 -7.90 1.98
N ILE A 72 -10.18 -7.69 0.73
CA ILE A 72 -8.99 -8.16 0.02
C ILE A 72 -7.67 -7.69 0.63
N LEU A 73 -7.58 -6.48 1.18
CA LEU A 73 -6.30 -5.95 1.68
C LEU A 73 -5.74 -6.82 2.82
N ARG A 74 -6.62 -7.42 3.63
CA ARG A 74 -6.23 -8.33 4.70
C ARG A 74 -5.48 -9.54 4.17
N ILE A 75 -5.90 -10.09 3.02
CA ILE A 75 -5.22 -11.23 2.35
C ILE A 75 -3.84 -10.80 1.85
N CYS A 76 -3.72 -9.60 1.28
CA CYS A 76 -2.44 -9.05 0.81
C CYS A 76 -1.45 -8.75 1.96
N LEU A 77 -1.96 -8.55 3.17
CA LEU A 77 -1.20 -8.28 4.40
C LEU A 77 -1.03 -9.54 5.29
N LEU A 78 -1.66 -10.66 4.95
CA LEU A 78 -1.73 -11.89 5.75
C LEU A 78 -0.46 -12.73 5.60
N MET A 79 0.64 -12.19 6.10
CA MET A 79 1.78 -12.98 6.55
C MET A 79 2.41 -12.22 7.73
N ARG A 80 1.99 -12.52 8.97
CA ARG A 80 2.58 -12.03 10.24
C ARG A 80 2.95 -10.53 10.26
N MET A 81 2.04 -9.66 9.85
CA MET A 81 2.25 -8.20 9.87
C MET A 81 1.46 -7.57 11.01
N TRP A 82 2.10 -6.66 11.75
CA TRP A 82 1.42 -5.86 12.77
C TRP A 82 0.55 -4.80 12.07
N ILE A 83 -0.75 -4.83 12.34
CA ILE A 83 -1.71 -3.81 11.90
C ILE A 83 -2.01 -2.95 13.11
N ILE A 84 -1.59 -1.69 13.05
CA ILE A 84 -1.82 -0.72 14.13
C ILE A 84 -3.02 0.13 13.75
N PHE A 85 -4.09 0.01 14.53
CA PHE A 85 -5.32 0.78 14.37
C PHE A 85 -5.24 2.07 15.18
N GLY A 86 -5.32 3.21 14.49
CA GLY A 86 -5.59 4.49 15.15
C GLY A 86 -7.09 4.71 15.24
N THR A 87 -7.71 4.24 16.32
CA THR A 87 -9.07 4.67 16.70
C THR A 87 -9.03 5.30 18.08
N GLU A 88 -8.46 6.49 18.17
CA GLU A 88 -8.76 7.41 19.27
C GLU A 88 -9.05 8.78 18.66
N SER A 89 -10.33 9.12 18.65
CA SER A 89 -10.80 10.47 18.45
C SER A 89 -10.43 11.28 19.69
N ILE A 90 -9.63 12.34 19.50
CA ILE A 90 -9.55 13.49 20.41
C ILE A 90 -10.38 14.60 19.76
#